data_AF-A0A1T1JHE4-F1
#
_entry.id   AF-A0A1T1JHE4-F1
#
_cell.length_a   1.000
_cell.length_b   1.000
_cell.length_c   1.000
_cell.angle_alpha   90.00
_cell.angle_beta   90.00
_cell.angle_gamma   90.00
#
_symmetry.space_group_name_H-M   'P 1'
#
loop_
_entity.id
_entity.type
_entity.pdbx_description
1 polymer ?
#
loop_
_entity_poly.entity_id
_entity_poly.type
_entity_poly.pdbx_seq_one_letter_code
_entity_poly.pdbx_strand_id
1 'polypeptide(L)' 'MRVNPHLHKTGSYDRSKGVLTKADYVYMRDLLENVLEQLQNSELDNDREIDQLKQFFIKLDHHIHRLRA' A
#
# COMPACT_ATOMS: atom_id res chain seq x y z
N MET A 1 34.46 -19.19 30.44
CA MET A 1 34.16 -17.93 29.70
C MET A 1 32.64 -17.76 29.68
N ARG A 2 32.08 -16.80 30.43
CA ARG A 2 30.62 -16.57 30.44
C ARG A 2 30.26 -15.67 29.26
N VAL A 3 29.72 -16.25 28.19
CA VAL A 3 29.22 -15.50 27.03
C VAL A 3 27.95 -14.78 27.46
N ASN A 4 27.92 -13.45 27.33
CA ASN A 4 26.79 -12.63 27.74
C ASN A 4 25.60 -12.89 26.79
N PRO A 5 24.46 -13.46 27.27
CA PRO A 5 23.35 -13.83 26.40
C PRO A 5 22.68 -12.62 25.72
N HIS A 6 22.97 -11.40 26.16
CA HIS A 6 22.50 -10.17 25.52
C HIS A 6 23.26 -9.79 24.24
N LEU A 7 24.39 -10.45 23.92
CA LEU A 7 25.08 -10.26 22.64
C LEU A 7 24.30 -10.82 21.44
N HIS A 8 23.42 -11.80 21.66
CA HIS A 8 22.53 -12.36 20.64
C HIS A 8 21.11 -11.80 20.73
N LYS A 9 20.95 -10.61 21.33
CA LYS A 9 19.67 -9.91 21.27
C LYS A 9 19.49 -9.47 19.83
N THR A 10 18.62 -10.16 19.09
CA THR A 10 18.22 -9.82 17.72
C THR A 10 17.96 -8.32 17.71
N GLY A 11 18.87 -7.57 17.07
CA GLY A 11 18.92 -6.12 17.19
C GLY A 11 17.58 -5.53 16.79
N SER A 12 17.02 -4.69 17.67
CA SER A 12 15.97 -3.69 17.38
C SER A 12 15.16 -3.98 16.11
N TYR A 13 14.34 -5.05 16.13
CA TYR A 13 13.42 -5.29 15.01
C TYR A 13 12.37 -4.18 15.01
N ASP A 14 12.52 -3.26 14.08
CA ASP A 14 11.59 -2.17 13.87
C ASP A 14 10.41 -2.69 13.03
N ARG A 15 9.25 -2.85 13.69
CA ARG A 15 8.02 -3.34 13.05
C ARG A 15 7.48 -2.39 11.98
N SER A 16 7.97 -1.15 11.90
CA SER A 16 7.63 -0.24 10.80
C SER A 16 8.33 -0.63 9.49
N LYS A 17 9.42 -1.40 9.56
CA LYS A 17 10.13 -1.89 8.37
C LYS A 17 9.46 -3.17 7.85
N GLY A 18 8.92 -3.09 6.63
CA GLY A 18 8.26 -4.22 5.96
C GLY A 18 6.73 -4.24 6.10
N VAL A 19 6.13 -3.19 6.67
CA VAL A 19 4.68 -3.00 6.71
C VAL A 19 4.34 -1.71 5.98
N LEU A 20 3.34 -1.75 5.09
CA LEU A 20 2.84 -0.56 4.42
C LEU A 20 2.15 0.34 5.45
N THR A 21 2.61 1.58 5.54
CA THR A 21 2.00 2.61 6.35
C THR A 21 0.83 3.24 5.61
N LYS A 22 0.00 4.00 6.33
CA LYS A 22 -1.08 4.77 5.71
C LYS A 22 -0.58 5.68 4.59
N ALA A 23 0.58 6.32 4.76
CA ALA A 23 1.18 7.18 3.74
C ALA A 23 1.54 6.40 2.47
N ASP A 24 2.03 5.17 2.61
CA ASP A 24 2.34 4.30 1.46
C ASP A 24 1.08 3.94 0.69
N TYR A 25 -0.02 3.61 1.38
CA TYR A 25 -1.30 3.32 0.72
C TYR A 25 -1.89 4.55 0.02
N VAL A 26 -1.80 5.74 0.61
CA VAL A 26 -2.23 6.99 -0.05
C VAL A 26 -1.41 7.24 -1.31
N TYR A 27 -0.08 7.08 -1.22
CA TYR A 27 0.78 7.22 -2.39
C TYR A 27 0.44 6.22 -3.50
N MET A 28 0.19 4.96 -3.15
CA MET A 28 -0.28 3.95 -4.11
C MET A 28 -1.63 4.33 -4.73
N ARG A 29 -2.56 4.92 -3.95
CA ARG A 29 -3.84 5.40 -4.47
C ARG A 29 -3.64 6.46 -5.54
N ASP A 30 -2.81 7.46 -5.26
CA ASP A 30 -2.53 8.57 -6.18
C ASP A 30 -1.86 8.06 -7.48
N LEU A 31 -0.95 7.09 -7.39
CA LEU A 31 -0.35 6.45 -8.58
C LEU A 31 -1.40 5.74 -9.44
N LEU A 32 -2.29 4.97 -8.81
CA LEU A 32 -3.36 4.27 -9.53
C LEU A 32 -4.38 5.24 -10.12
N GLU A 33 -4.59 6.40 -9.52
CA GLU A 33 -5.50 7.43 -10.02
C GLU A 33 -5.02 7.97 -11.38
N ASN A 34 -3.72 8.16 -11.54
CA ASN A 34 -3.11 8.47 -12.84
C ASN A 34 -3.31 7.35 -13.87
N VAL A 35 -3.24 6.08 -13.45
CA VAL A 35 -3.50 4.94 -14.34
C VAL A 35 -4.97 4.90 -14.78
N LEU A 36 -5.90 5.20 -13.87
CA LEU A 36 -7.31 5.30 -14.22
C LEU A 36 -7.55 6.38 -15.28
N GLU A 37 -6.93 7.55 -15.13
CA GLU A 37 -7.00 8.64 -16.12
C GLU A 37 -6.43 8.20 -17.48
N GLN A 38 -5.30 7.50 -17.50
CA GLN A 38 -4.72 6.97 -18.74
C GLN A 38 -5.64 5.95 -19.42
N LEU A 39 -6.25 5.04 -18.66
CA LEU A 39 -7.19 4.05 -19.20
C LEU A 39 -8.44 4.70 -19.78
N GLN A 40 -8.96 5.75 -19.12
CA GLN A 40 -10.13 6.50 -19.58
C GLN A 40 -9.88 7.32 -20.85
N ASN A 41 -8.65 7.82 -21.03
CA ASN A 41 -8.24 8.59 -22.21
C ASN A 41 -7.71 7.72 -23.35
N SER A 42 -7.64 6.40 -23.16
CA SER A 42 -7.17 5.46 -24.17
C SER A 42 -8.23 5.22 -25.25
N GLU A 43 -7.80 5.01 -26.50
CA GLU A 43 -8.69 4.61 -27.59
C GLU A 43 -9.08 3.11 -27.53
N LEU A 44 -8.49 2.34 -26.61
CA LEU A 44 -8.80 0.93 -26.39
C LEU A 44 -10.02 0.77 -25.49
N ASP A 45 -10.77 -0.32 -25.70
CA ASP A 45 -11.83 -0.74 -24.77
C ASP A 45 -11.21 -1.24 -23.46
N ASN A 46 -11.32 -0.41 -22.41
CA ASN A 46 -10.84 -0.69 -21.06
C ASN A 46 -11.99 -0.66 -20.03
N ASP A 47 -13.25 -0.81 -20.46
CA ASP A 47 -14.41 -0.62 -19.59
C ASP A 47 -14.36 -1.53 -18.37
N ARG A 48 -13.94 -2.78 -18.57
CA ARG A 48 -13.81 -3.77 -17.50
C ARG A 48 -12.71 -3.41 -16.51
N GLU A 49 -11.53 -3.04 -16.99
CA GLU A 49 -10.39 -2.63 -16.18
C GLU A 49 -10.71 -1.36 -15.38
N ILE A 50 -11.40 -0.40 -15.99
CA ILE A 50 -11.88 0.82 -15.34
C ILE A 50 -12.83 0.49 -14.19
N ASP A 51 -13.80 -0.40 -14.41
CA ASP A 51 -14.75 -0.82 -13.37
C ASP A 51 -14.06 -1.56 -12.23
N GLN A 52 -13.13 -2.46 -12.56
CA GLN A 52 -12.34 -3.17 -11.55
C GLN A 52 -11.49 -2.21 -10.72
N LEU A 53 -10.86 -1.22 -11.35
CA LEU A 53 -10.03 -0.23 -10.68
C LEU A 53 -10.86 0.70 -9.78
N LYS A 54 -12.04 1.13 -10.24
CA LYS A 54 -12.99 1.89 -9.41
C LYS A 54 -13.46 1.10 -8.19
N GLN A 55 -13.81 -0.18 -8.36
CA GLN A 55 -14.18 -1.03 -7.23
C GLN A 55 -13.01 -1.24 -6.26
N PHE A 56 -11.79 -1.31 -6.77
CA PHE A 56 -10.58 -1.40 -5.95
C PHE A 56 -10.37 -0.14 -5.12
N PHE A 57 -10.54 1.06 -5.70
CA PHE A 57 -10.42 2.32 -4.96
C PHE A 57 -11.35 2.38 -3.75
N ILE A 58 -12.61 1.98 -3.91
CA ILE A 58 -13.56 1.95 -2.79
C ILE A 58 -13.04 1.09 -1.62
N LYS A 59 -12.47 -0.09 -1.93
CA LYS A 59 -11.91 -1.00 -0.93
C LYS A 59 -10.63 -0.44 -0.32
N LEU A 60 -9.76 0.16 -1.13
CA LEU A 60 -8.50 0.75 -0.72
C LEU A 60 -8.74 1.96 0.20
N ASP A 61 -9.64 2.86 -0.17
CA ASP A 61 -10.01 4.01 0.65
C ASP A 61 -10.59 3.57 1.98
N HIS A 62 -11.48 2.58 1.97
CA HIS A 62 -12.00 2.00 3.20
C HIS A 62 -10.87 1.41 4.07
N HIS A 63 -9.88 0.74 3.47
CA HIS A 63 -8.71 0.24 4.18
C HIS A 63 -7.86 1.37 4.79
N ILE A 64 -7.55 2.42 4.02
CA ILE A 64 -6.80 3.61 4.45
C ILE A 64 -7.52 4.33 5.60
N HIS A 65 -8.85 4.44 5.54
CA HIS A 65 -9.66 5.03 6.61
C HIS A 65 -9.61 4.21 7.90
N ARG A 66 -9.50 2.88 7.80
CA ARG A 66 -9.41 1.97 8.95
C ARG A 66 -8.03 1.90 9.58
N LEU A 67 -6.96 2.24 8.85
CA LEU A 67 -5.64 2.41 9.43
C LEU A 67 -5.68 3.60 10.39
N ARG A 68 -5.69 3.29 11.70
CA ARG A 68 -5.60 4.30 12.76
C ARG A 68 -4.32 5.11 12.56
N ALA A 69 -4.44 6.43 12.64
CA ALA A 69 -3.32 7.36 12.65
C ALA A 69 -2.47 7.16 13.92
#